data_AF-A0A9E3T197-F1
#
_entry.id   AF-A0A9E3T197-F1
#
_cell.length_a   1.000
_cell.length_b   1.000
_cell.length_c   1.000
_cell.angle_alpha   90.00
_cell.angle_beta   90.00
_cell.angle_gamma   90.00
#
_symmetry.space_group_name_H-M   'P 1'
#
loop_
_entity.id
_entity.type
_entity.pdbx_description
1 polymer ?
#
loop_
_entity_poly.entity_id
_entity_poly.type
_entity_poly.pdbx_seq_one_letter_code
_entity_poly.pdbx_strand_id
1 'polypeptide(L)'
;MTDIAAQVKLLRDRFDAFHERAHMTAITREVSDVEARIKSLTPEIQKVRSRGYAFRSYLEQKADVLEKNWRDIQLRVHRAIQDEIENLRDDMDRTERRVRRMPDAADEAEIGGVTEWLDNLDHKLEAAEKRIQSMYQTLKSDTQNAFTQLHEVNWCLDQKDEASFDFLAGESLFLAAKAEWVATGKDKQDPDGILYLTDQRLIFEQKETTGKRLGMFGGKQEQEVEWELPLHQIEAVRAENKGLFGGKDMLYFDTTSGQHRQITVEVKGGVDCKFWQQQIQRMISGDVANERAIQPDPELIEQLRSAPTACPVCGGTLPRIVAGQNQITCEYCGGVVRF
;
A
#
# COMPACT_ATOMS: atom_id res chain seq x y z
N MET A 1 24.70 -25.86 -42.49
CA MET A 1 23.49 -26.67 -42.72
C MET A 1 22.70 -26.62 -41.43
N THR A 2 21.54 -26.00 -41.45
CA THR A 2 20.63 -25.97 -40.31
C THR A 2 20.16 -27.41 -40.06
N ASP A 3 20.23 -27.87 -38.82
CA ASP A 3 19.78 -29.22 -38.47
C ASP A 3 18.24 -29.27 -38.61
N ILE A 4 17.77 -29.87 -39.70
CA ILE A 4 16.35 -30.02 -40.04
C ILE A 4 15.60 -30.79 -38.94
N ALA A 5 16.23 -31.83 -38.36
CA ALA A 5 15.63 -32.61 -37.29
C ALA A 5 15.44 -31.75 -36.02
N ALA A 6 16.39 -30.86 -35.72
CA ALA A 6 16.26 -29.92 -34.61
C ALA A 6 15.10 -28.92 -34.82
N GLN A 7 14.88 -28.45 -36.06
CA GLN A 7 13.75 -27.57 -36.37
C GLN A 7 12.40 -28.28 -36.23
N VAL A 8 12.28 -29.50 -36.75
CA VAL A 8 11.08 -30.33 -36.59
C VAL A 8 10.76 -30.56 -35.11
N LYS A 9 11.78 -30.83 -34.29
CA LYS A 9 11.62 -30.96 -32.83
C LYS A 9 11.12 -29.67 -32.19
N LEU A 10 11.69 -28.51 -32.55
CA LEU A 10 11.26 -27.21 -32.02
C LEU A 10 9.78 -26.92 -32.33
N LEU A 11 9.31 -27.24 -33.54
CA LEU A 11 7.91 -27.05 -33.92
C LEU A 11 6.96 -27.99 -33.14
N ARG A 12 7.40 -29.22 -32.84
CA ARG A 12 6.66 -30.15 -31.96
C ARG A 12 6.59 -29.63 -30.53
N ASP A 13 7.73 -29.23 -29.96
CA ASP A 13 7.80 -28.66 -28.60
C ASP A 13 6.92 -27.39 -28.48
N ARG A 14 6.90 -26.54 -29.51
CA ARG A 14 6.04 -25.35 -29.58
C ARG A 14 4.55 -25.72 -29.61
N PHE A 15 4.18 -26.71 -30.44
CA PHE A 15 2.80 -27.18 -30.50
C PHE A 15 2.34 -27.78 -29.17
N ASP A 16 3.20 -28.56 -28.50
CA ASP A 16 2.89 -29.13 -27.19
C ASP A 16 2.60 -28.03 -26.15
N ALA A 17 3.32 -26.91 -26.19
CA ALA A 17 3.03 -25.75 -25.35
C ALA A 17 1.67 -25.09 -25.64
N PHE A 18 1.11 -25.24 -26.84
CA PHE A 18 -0.21 -24.71 -27.18
C PHE A 18 -1.35 -25.49 -26.54
N HIS A 19 -1.16 -26.76 -26.16
CA HIS A 19 -2.21 -27.52 -25.49
C HIS A 19 -2.63 -26.87 -24.15
N GLU A 20 -1.67 -26.45 -23.32
CA GLU A 20 -2.00 -25.82 -22.03
C GLU A 20 -2.75 -24.49 -22.19
N ARG A 21 -2.36 -23.71 -23.21
CA ARG A 21 -2.97 -22.43 -23.58
C ARG A 21 -4.35 -22.60 -24.17
N ALA A 22 -4.54 -23.58 -25.06
CA ALA A 22 -5.84 -23.91 -25.62
C ALA A 22 -6.85 -24.37 -24.55
N HIS A 23 -6.38 -25.00 -23.48
CA HIS A 23 -7.19 -25.31 -22.30
C HIS A 23 -7.39 -24.14 -21.33
N MET A 24 -6.88 -22.95 -21.65
CA MET A 24 -7.00 -21.72 -20.84
C MET A 24 -6.55 -21.93 -19.37
N THR A 25 -5.54 -22.78 -19.17
CA THR A 25 -5.12 -23.21 -17.83
C THR A 25 -4.58 -22.03 -17.01
N ALA A 26 -3.74 -21.19 -17.62
CA ALA A 26 -3.16 -20.02 -16.96
C ALA A 26 -4.24 -19.00 -16.56
N ILE A 27 -5.21 -18.74 -17.45
CA ILE A 27 -6.32 -17.82 -17.20
C ILE A 27 -7.23 -18.36 -16.09
N THR A 28 -7.54 -19.65 -16.10
CA THR A 28 -8.37 -20.26 -15.05
C THR A 28 -7.71 -20.15 -13.67
N ARG A 29 -6.38 -20.30 -13.59
CA ARG A 29 -5.61 -20.08 -12.35
C ARG A 29 -5.66 -18.61 -11.94
N GLU A 30 -5.43 -17.68 -12.87
CA GLU A 30 -5.48 -16.24 -12.58
C GLU A 30 -6.85 -15.78 -12.08
N VAL A 31 -7.94 -16.27 -12.67
CA VAL A 31 -9.32 -16.05 -12.24
C VAL A 31 -9.52 -16.54 -10.81
N SER A 32 -8.99 -17.72 -10.48
CA SER A 32 -9.05 -18.28 -9.12
C SER A 32 -8.24 -17.44 -8.11
N ASP A 33 -7.07 -16.92 -8.52
CA ASP A 33 -6.25 -16.05 -7.69
C ASP A 33 -6.93 -14.70 -7.41
N VAL A 34 -7.62 -14.13 -8.41
CA VAL A 34 -8.44 -12.92 -8.23
C VAL A 34 -9.57 -13.17 -7.24
N GLU A 35 -10.29 -14.29 -7.37
CA GLU A 35 -11.34 -14.68 -6.42
C GLU A 35 -10.80 -14.79 -4.99
N ALA A 36 -9.69 -15.51 -4.80
CA ALA A 36 -9.08 -15.71 -3.50
C ALA A 36 -8.67 -14.37 -2.87
N ARG A 37 -8.08 -13.47 -3.65
CA ARG A 37 -7.70 -12.12 -3.21
C ARG A 37 -8.90 -11.27 -2.83
N ILE A 38 -9.97 -11.29 -3.61
CA ILE A 38 -11.20 -10.53 -3.28
C ILE A 38 -11.79 -11.05 -1.97
N LYS A 39 -11.87 -12.37 -1.79
CA LYS A 39 -12.37 -12.98 -0.55
C LYS A 39 -11.51 -12.66 0.67
N SER A 40 -10.20 -12.43 0.51
CA SER A 40 -9.31 -12.09 1.62
C SER A 40 -9.29 -10.59 1.98
N LEU A 41 -9.92 -9.70 1.20
CA LEU A 41 -9.97 -8.28 1.55
C LEU A 41 -10.65 -8.03 2.89
N THR A 42 -11.83 -8.62 3.12
CA THR A 42 -12.58 -8.44 4.37
C THR A 42 -11.78 -8.85 5.62
N PRO A 43 -11.18 -10.05 5.72
CA PRO A 43 -10.37 -10.41 6.88
C PRO A 43 -9.11 -9.55 7.03
N GLU A 44 -8.47 -9.10 5.94
CA GLU A 44 -7.31 -8.18 6.03
C GLU A 44 -7.72 -6.79 6.54
N ILE A 45 -8.89 -6.29 6.14
CA ILE A 45 -9.46 -5.05 6.70
C ILE A 45 -9.74 -5.23 8.19
N GLN A 46 -10.38 -6.34 8.59
CA GLN A 46 -10.65 -6.64 10.01
C GLN A 46 -9.36 -6.69 10.84
N LYS A 47 -8.27 -7.22 10.29
CA LYS A 47 -6.96 -7.26 10.94
C LYS A 47 -6.38 -5.87 11.21
N VAL A 48 -6.49 -4.93 10.27
CA VAL A 48 -6.04 -3.55 10.54
C VAL A 48 -6.95 -2.82 11.52
N ARG A 49 -8.26 -3.15 11.54
CA ARG A 49 -9.21 -2.61 12.54
C ARG A 49 -8.91 -3.12 13.94
N SER A 50 -8.59 -4.40 14.11
CA SER A 50 -8.24 -4.95 15.43
C SER A 50 -6.95 -4.37 16.00
N ARG A 51 -6.05 -3.87 15.14
CA ARG A 51 -4.87 -3.08 15.52
C ARG A 51 -5.17 -1.59 15.79
N GLY A 52 -6.45 -1.20 15.73
CA GLY A 52 -6.90 0.16 16.05
C GLY A 52 -6.73 1.19 14.93
N TYR A 53 -6.57 0.77 13.67
CA TYR A 53 -6.56 1.73 12.56
C TYR A 53 -7.96 2.31 12.34
N ALA A 54 -8.12 3.59 12.64
CA ALA A 54 -9.44 4.23 12.69
C ALA A 54 -9.95 4.76 11.35
N PHE A 55 -9.09 4.94 10.34
CA PHE A 55 -9.42 5.67 9.11
C PHE A 55 -9.60 4.78 7.88
N ARG A 56 -9.90 5.39 6.72
CA ARG A 56 -10.18 4.70 5.46
C ARG A 56 -11.36 3.72 5.58
N SER A 57 -12.48 4.17 6.17
CA SER A 57 -13.74 3.40 6.29
C SER A 57 -14.36 3.01 4.93
N TYR A 58 -13.94 3.66 3.85
CA TYR A 58 -14.35 3.30 2.50
C TYR A 58 -13.80 1.93 2.05
N LEU A 59 -12.78 1.37 2.72
CA LEU A 59 -12.22 0.07 2.36
C LEU A 59 -13.23 -1.06 2.51
N GLU A 60 -14.07 -1.01 3.54
CA GLU A 60 -15.17 -1.95 3.77
C GLU A 60 -16.16 -1.92 2.60
N GLN A 61 -16.63 -0.73 2.24
CA GLN A 61 -17.53 -0.57 1.10
C GLN A 61 -16.87 -1.01 -0.21
N LYS A 62 -15.58 -0.71 -0.39
CA LYS A 62 -14.82 -1.13 -1.57
C LYS A 62 -14.74 -2.66 -1.66
N ALA A 63 -14.47 -3.35 -0.56
CA ALA A 63 -14.46 -4.81 -0.51
C ALA A 63 -15.83 -5.39 -0.89
N ASP A 64 -16.93 -4.84 -0.34
CA ASP A 64 -18.29 -5.27 -0.67
C ASP A 64 -18.62 -5.08 -2.17
N VAL A 65 -18.21 -3.95 -2.76
CA VAL A 65 -18.42 -3.67 -4.18
C VAL A 65 -17.60 -4.62 -5.05
N LEU A 66 -16.34 -4.87 -4.70
CA LEU A 66 -15.48 -5.82 -5.42
C LEU A 66 -16.04 -7.25 -5.37
N GLU A 67 -16.53 -7.69 -4.22
CA GLU A 67 -17.14 -9.01 -4.07
C GLU A 67 -18.42 -9.15 -4.92
N LYS A 68 -19.30 -8.14 -4.91
CA LYS A 68 -20.50 -8.12 -5.75
C LYS A 68 -20.16 -8.16 -7.23
N ASN A 69 -19.26 -7.29 -7.68
CA ASN A 69 -18.82 -7.22 -9.07
C ASN A 69 -18.16 -8.53 -9.52
N TRP A 70 -17.41 -9.19 -8.63
CA TRP A 70 -16.79 -10.48 -8.94
C TRP A 70 -17.82 -11.56 -9.27
N ARG A 71 -18.91 -11.67 -8.50
CA ARG A 71 -19.95 -12.68 -8.74
C ARG A 71 -20.52 -12.60 -10.16
N ASP A 72 -20.74 -11.39 -10.65
CA ASP A 72 -21.24 -11.17 -12.01
C ASP A 72 -20.17 -11.42 -13.09
N ILE A 73 -18.94 -10.96 -12.85
CA ILE A 73 -17.81 -11.14 -13.78
C ILE A 73 -17.41 -12.60 -13.89
N GLN A 74 -17.35 -13.33 -12.78
CA GLN A 74 -16.93 -14.73 -12.71
C GLN A 74 -17.79 -15.62 -13.61
N LEU A 75 -19.12 -15.48 -13.55
CA LEU A 75 -20.03 -16.25 -14.41
C LEU A 75 -19.78 -15.99 -15.90
N ARG A 76 -19.53 -14.72 -16.27
CA ARG A 76 -19.25 -14.33 -17.66
C ARG A 76 -17.90 -14.86 -18.12
N VAL A 77 -16.87 -14.75 -17.28
CA VAL A 77 -15.52 -15.24 -17.57
C VAL A 77 -15.51 -16.75 -17.74
N HIS A 78 -16.17 -17.51 -16.87
CA HIS A 78 -16.25 -18.97 -17.01
C HIS A 78 -16.93 -19.38 -18.33
N ARG A 79 -18.02 -18.71 -18.73
CA ARG A 79 -18.66 -18.97 -20.03
C ARG A 79 -17.72 -18.66 -21.18
N ALA A 80 -17.09 -17.48 -21.17
CA ALA A 80 -16.14 -17.09 -22.21
C ALA A 80 -14.95 -18.06 -22.32
N ILE A 81 -14.44 -18.57 -21.19
CA ILE A 81 -13.41 -19.62 -21.20
C ILE A 81 -13.90 -20.87 -21.92
N GLN A 82 -15.11 -21.37 -21.60
CA GLN A 82 -15.64 -22.56 -22.27
C GLN A 82 -15.85 -22.31 -23.77
N ASP A 83 -16.43 -21.18 -24.14
CA ASP A 83 -16.67 -20.81 -25.53
C ASP A 83 -15.36 -20.75 -26.34
N GLU A 84 -14.29 -20.16 -25.77
CA GLU A 84 -12.99 -20.08 -26.43
C GLU A 84 -12.29 -21.44 -26.53
N ILE A 85 -12.38 -22.29 -25.49
CA ILE A 85 -11.85 -23.66 -25.54
C ILE A 85 -12.53 -24.45 -26.68
N GLU A 86 -13.86 -24.34 -26.79
CA GLU A 86 -14.63 -25.02 -27.84
C GLU A 86 -14.23 -24.51 -29.23
N ASN A 87 -14.10 -23.18 -29.40
CA ASN A 87 -13.71 -22.56 -30.68
C ASN A 87 -12.28 -22.95 -31.12
N LEU A 88 -11.35 -23.06 -30.17
CA LEU A 88 -9.94 -23.39 -30.46
C LEU A 88 -9.72 -24.88 -30.74
N ARG A 89 -10.62 -25.75 -30.32
CA ARG A 89 -10.50 -27.21 -30.45
C ARG A 89 -10.26 -27.64 -31.90
N ASP A 90 -11.05 -27.11 -32.83
CA ASP A 90 -10.94 -27.46 -34.25
C ASP A 90 -9.59 -27.02 -34.85
N ASP A 91 -9.10 -25.84 -34.46
CA ASP A 91 -7.80 -25.32 -34.90
C ASP A 91 -6.63 -26.14 -34.30
N MET A 92 -6.74 -26.53 -33.02
CA MET A 92 -5.78 -27.40 -32.35
C MET A 92 -5.71 -28.77 -33.03
N ASP A 93 -6.85 -29.42 -33.24
CA ASP A 93 -6.93 -30.76 -33.85
C ASP A 93 -6.39 -30.76 -35.29
N ARG A 94 -6.65 -29.69 -36.06
CA ARG A 94 -6.10 -29.52 -37.41
C ARG A 94 -4.59 -29.35 -37.40
N THR A 95 -4.08 -28.54 -36.47
CA THR A 95 -2.64 -28.27 -36.34
C THR A 95 -1.89 -29.51 -35.85
N GLU A 96 -2.44 -30.23 -34.86
CA GLU A 96 -1.89 -31.49 -34.33
C GLU A 96 -1.67 -32.51 -35.45
N ARG A 97 -2.70 -32.74 -36.28
CA ARG A 97 -2.60 -33.69 -37.41
C ARG A 97 -1.49 -33.31 -38.38
N ARG A 98 -1.20 -32.03 -38.55
CA ARG A 98 -0.17 -31.54 -39.48
C ARG A 98 1.22 -31.68 -38.87
N VAL A 99 1.40 -31.28 -37.61
CA VAL A 99 2.65 -31.42 -36.85
C VAL A 99 3.03 -32.90 -36.71
N ARG A 100 2.07 -33.79 -36.43
CA ARG A 100 2.33 -35.24 -36.30
C ARG A 100 2.67 -35.94 -37.61
N ARG A 101 2.18 -35.44 -38.75
CA ARG A 101 2.48 -36.01 -40.08
C ARG A 101 3.81 -35.51 -40.65
N MET A 102 4.43 -34.50 -40.03
CA MET A 102 5.70 -33.94 -40.49
C MET A 102 6.83 -34.94 -40.21
N PRO A 103 7.55 -35.40 -41.26
CA PRO A 103 8.65 -36.34 -41.10
C PRO A 103 9.86 -35.66 -40.44
N ASP A 104 10.73 -36.45 -39.79
CA ASP A 104 11.96 -35.91 -39.16
C ASP A 104 12.97 -35.35 -40.20
N ALA A 105 12.80 -35.73 -41.47
CA ALA A 105 13.57 -35.25 -42.61
C ALA A 105 12.73 -34.34 -43.55
N ALA A 106 11.76 -33.59 -42.99
CA ALA A 106 10.94 -32.63 -43.74
C ALA A 106 11.82 -31.60 -44.49
N ASP A 107 11.36 -31.16 -45.66
CA ASP A 107 12.07 -30.10 -46.39
C ASP A 107 11.75 -28.70 -45.83
N GLU A 108 12.51 -27.69 -46.28
CA GLU A 108 12.36 -26.31 -45.81
C GLU A 108 10.97 -25.72 -46.11
N ALA A 109 10.31 -26.16 -47.19
CA ALA A 109 8.98 -25.66 -47.56
C ALA A 109 7.89 -26.25 -46.65
N GLU A 110 8.00 -27.54 -46.30
CA GLU A 110 7.13 -28.19 -45.32
C GLU A 110 7.26 -27.57 -43.94
N ILE A 111 8.50 -27.32 -43.49
CA ILE A 111 8.80 -26.64 -42.21
C ILE A 111 8.23 -25.22 -42.20
N GLY A 112 8.45 -24.45 -43.28
CA GLY A 112 7.90 -23.10 -43.42
C GLY A 112 6.38 -23.09 -43.34
N GLY A 113 5.72 -24.01 -44.04
CA GLY A 113 4.28 -24.16 -43.99
C GLY A 113 3.76 -24.46 -42.59
N VAL A 114 4.33 -25.46 -41.88
CA VAL A 114 3.90 -25.78 -40.49
C VAL A 114 4.17 -24.60 -39.54
N THR A 115 5.24 -23.85 -39.75
CA THR A 115 5.55 -22.65 -38.97
C THR A 115 4.45 -21.60 -39.10
N GLU A 116 4.01 -21.26 -40.32
CA GLU A 116 2.93 -20.30 -40.55
C GLU A 116 1.59 -20.74 -39.89
N TRP A 117 1.29 -22.04 -39.92
CA TRP A 117 0.11 -22.58 -39.22
C TRP A 117 0.20 -22.41 -37.71
N LEU A 118 1.37 -22.72 -37.13
CA LEU A 118 1.62 -22.53 -35.70
C LEU A 118 1.55 -21.06 -35.32
N ASP A 119 2.09 -20.15 -36.13
CA ASP A 119 1.98 -18.70 -35.90
C ASP A 119 0.52 -18.22 -35.93
N ASN A 120 -0.29 -18.72 -36.87
CA ASN A 120 -1.71 -18.38 -36.91
C ASN A 120 -2.47 -18.89 -35.67
N LEU A 121 -2.19 -20.13 -35.24
CA LEU A 121 -2.77 -20.68 -34.02
C LEU A 121 -2.34 -19.88 -32.78
N ASP A 122 -1.07 -19.49 -32.70
CA ASP A 122 -0.51 -18.67 -31.63
C ASP A 122 -1.25 -17.32 -31.51
N HIS A 123 -1.45 -16.63 -32.64
CA HIS A 123 -2.21 -15.38 -32.66
C HIS A 123 -3.67 -15.55 -32.22
N LYS A 124 -4.32 -16.66 -32.61
CA LYS A 124 -5.68 -16.97 -32.15
C LYS A 124 -5.73 -17.23 -30.64
N LEU A 125 -4.78 -17.99 -30.12
CA LEU A 125 -4.63 -18.27 -28.68
C LEU A 125 -4.43 -16.97 -27.90
N GLU A 126 -3.48 -16.13 -28.31
CA GLU A 126 -3.25 -14.82 -27.68
C GLU A 126 -4.50 -13.93 -27.72
N ALA A 127 -5.22 -13.92 -28.85
CA ALA A 127 -6.41 -13.11 -28.98
C ALA A 127 -7.54 -13.59 -28.06
N ALA A 128 -7.72 -14.91 -27.93
CA ALA A 128 -8.66 -15.52 -26.99
C ALA A 128 -8.28 -15.19 -25.54
N GLU A 129 -7.00 -15.35 -25.20
CA GLU A 129 -6.47 -15.03 -23.87
C GLU A 129 -6.72 -13.57 -23.50
N LYS A 130 -6.36 -12.63 -24.38
CA LYS A 130 -6.56 -11.18 -24.18
C LYS A 130 -8.04 -10.81 -24.05
N ARG A 131 -8.93 -11.45 -24.84
CA ARG A 131 -10.38 -11.22 -24.74
C ARG A 131 -10.88 -11.58 -23.36
N ILE A 132 -10.54 -12.77 -22.85
CA ILE A 132 -10.98 -13.20 -21.52
C ILE A 132 -10.36 -12.33 -20.42
N GLN A 133 -9.06 -12.04 -20.49
CA GLN A 133 -8.36 -11.17 -19.52
C GLN A 133 -9.01 -9.79 -19.42
N SER A 134 -9.38 -9.19 -20.55
CA SER A 134 -10.01 -7.86 -20.58
C SER A 134 -11.32 -7.80 -19.77
N MET A 135 -12.01 -8.94 -19.58
CA MET A 135 -13.28 -9.00 -18.86
C MET A 135 -13.13 -8.81 -17.34
N TYR A 136 -11.96 -9.12 -16.77
CA TYR A 136 -11.71 -9.02 -15.32
C TYR A 136 -10.54 -8.11 -14.96
N GLN A 137 -9.80 -7.57 -15.93
CA GLN A 137 -8.60 -6.77 -15.68
C GLN A 137 -8.84 -5.56 -14.78
N THR A 138 -9.93 -4.82 -14.98
CA THR A 138 -10.26 -3.66 -14.12
C THR A 138 -10.46 -4.10 -12.66
N LEU A 139 -11.23 -5.16 -12.44
CA LEU A 139 -11.47 -5.69 -11.10
C LEU A 139 -10.18 -6.18 -10.44
N LYS A 140 -9.31 -6.85 -11.20
CA LYS A 140 -7.98 -7.28 -10.76
C LYS A 140 -7.15 -6.07 -10.31
N SER A 141 -7.11 -5.00 -11.12
CA SER A 141 -6.41 -3.76 -10.77
C SER A 141 -6.99 -3.09 -9.52
N ASP A 142 -8.31 -3.00 -9.40
CA ASP A 142 -8.96 -2.38 -8.24
C ASP A 142 -8.73 -3.16 -6.94
N THR A 143 -8.71 -4.49 -7.04
CA THR A 143 -8.36 -5.41 -5.96
C THR A 143 -6.90 -5.21 -5.54
N GLN A 144 -5.97 -5.20 -6.50
CA GLN A 144 -4.55 -4.95 -6.22
C GLN A 144 -4.34 -3.60 -5.55
N ASN A 145 -5.04 -2.55 -6.00
CA ASN A 145 -4.99 -1.22 -5.39
C ASN A 145 -5.49 -1.23 -3.93
N ALA A 146 -6.53 -2.01 -3.61
CA ALA A 146 -6.97 -2.16 -2.22
C ALA A 146 -5.92 -2.85 -1.34
N PHE A 147 -5.23 -3.88 -1.86
CA PHE A 147 -4.13 -4.52 -1.15
C PHE A 147 -2.92 -3.60 -0.95
N THR A 148 -2.58 -2.77 -1.94
CA THR A 148 -1.53 -1.75 -1.78
C THR A 148 -1.87 -0.81 -0.63
N GLN A 149 -3.11 -0.32 -0.55
CA GLN A 149 -3.56 0.53 0.54
C GLN A 149 -3.52 -0.19 1.90
N LEU A 150 -3.90 -1.47 1.97
CA LEU A 150 -3.81 -2.25 3.21
C LEU A 150 -2.35 -2.53 3.61
N HIS A 151 -1.46 -2.70 2.66
CA HIS A 151 -0.03 -2.86 2.92
C HIS A 151 0.58 -1.58 3.51
N GLU A 152 0.24 -0.41 2.95
CA GLU A 152 0.61 0.89 3.51
C GLU A 152 0.09 1.07 4.94
N VAL A 153 -1.17 0.71 5.20
CA VAL A 153 -1.78 0.80 6.53
C VAL A 153 -1.06 -0.11 7.53
N ASN A 154 -0.77 -1.36 7.14
CA ASN A 154 -0.01 -2.27 8.00
C ASN A 154 1.39 -1.71 8.29
N TRP A 155 2.08 -1.16 7.29
CA TRP A 155 3.38 -0.53 7.52
C TRP A 155 3.29 0.66 8.48
N CYS A 156 2.26 1.50 8.37
CA CYS A 156 2.01 2.59 9.31
C CYS A 156 1.78 2.07 10.74
N LEU A 157 1.00 1.00 10.89
CA LEU A 157 0.76 0.36 12.18
C LEU A 157 2.02 -0.30 12.74
N ASP A 158 2.88 -0.87 11.90
CA ASP A 158 4.17 -1.41 12.34
C ASP A 158 5.06 -0.27 12.87
N GLN A 159 5.07 0.89 12.21
CA GLN A 159 5.77 2.07 12.75
C GLN A 159 5.15 2.57 14.05
N LYS A 160 3.82 2.53 14.17
CA LYS A 160 3.12 2.84 15.43
C LYS A 160 3.57 1.95 16.58
N ASP A 161 3.62 0.64 16.35
CA ASP A 161 3.95 -0.36 17.37
C ASP A 161 5.43 -0.29 17.77
N GLU A 162 6.29 0.22 16.88
CA GLU A 162 7.72 0.41 17.11
C GLU A 162 8.08 1.81 17.63
N ALA A 163 7.13 2.74 17.75
CA ALA A 163 7.38 4.12 18.17
C ALA A 163 7.94 4.19 19.62
N SER A 164 8.85 5.13 19.86
CA SER A 164 9.44 5.41 21.17
C SER A 164 8.56 6.28 22.08
N PHE A 165 7.39 6.68 21.60
CA PHE A 165 6.45 7.56 22.28
C PHE A 165 5.05 6.95 22.36
N ASP A 166 4.28 7.40 23.35
CA ASP A 166 2.89 7.03 23.51
C ASP A 166 1.96 7.99 22.77
N PHE A 167 0.88 7.42 22.20
CA PHE A 167 -0.21 8.19 21.62
C PHE A 167 -1.11 8.76 22.73
N LEU A 168 -1.63 9.97 22.51
CA LEU A 168 -2.56 10.63 23.42
C LEU A 168 -3.89 9.86 23.50
N ALA A 169 -4.64 10.07 24.58
CA ALA A 169 -5.97 9.51 24.67
C ALA A 169 -6.88 10.00 23.53
N GLY A 170 -7.56 9.07 22.88
CA GLY A 170 -8.38 9.33 21.70
C GLY A 170 -7.59 9.64 20.41
N GLU A 171 -6.25 9.63 20.45
CA GLU A 171 -5.42 9.87 19.27
C GLU A 171 -5.36 8.63 18.38
N SER A 172 -5.56 8.84 17.08
CA SER A 172 -5.53 7.78 16.07
C SER A 172 -4.52 8.11 14.98
N LEU A 173 -3.66 7.14 14.66
CA LEU A 173 -2.72 7.25 13.54
C LEU A 173 -3.49 7.33 12.21
N PHE A 174 -3.17 8.34 11.40
CA PHE A 174 -3.72 8.51 10.06
C PHE A 174 -2.75 7.98 9.00
N LEU A 175 -1.50 8.47 9.02
CA LEU A 175 -0.42 8.14 8.09
C LEU A 175 0.93 8.17 8.78
N ALA A 176 1.88 7.41 8.24
CA ALA A 176 3.30 7.55 8.52
C ALA A 176 4.08 7.60 7.21
N ALA A 177 5.26 8.20 7.20
CA ALA A 177 6.23 8.07 6.12
C ALA A 177 7.65 8.09 6.67
N LYS A 178 8.58 7.45 5.95
CA LYS A 178 10.01 7.73 6.12
C LYS A 178 10.25 9.18 5.77
N ALA A 179 11.07 9.87 6.57
CA ALA A 179 11.32 11.27 6.39
C ALA A 179 12.72 11.65 6.88
N GLU A 180 13.21 12.81 6.42
CA GLU A 180 14.39 13.48 6.96
C GLU A 180 13.96 14.86 7.45
N TRP A 181 14.30 15.20 8.70
CA TRP A 181 14.06 16.53 9.21
C TRP A 181 15.27 17.41 8.90
N VAL A 182 15.06 18.47 8.11
CA VAL A 182 16.12 19.38 7.67
C VAL A 182 16.45 20.39 8.77
N ALA A 183 17.06 19.90 9.85
CA ALA A 183 17.39 20.69 11.04
C ALA A 183 18.54 21.68 10.78
N THR A 184 19.52 21.28 9.98
CA THR A 184 20.76 22.02 9.70
C THR A 184 20.87 22.51 8.25
N GLY A 185 20.09 21.93 7.33
CA GLY A 185 20.20 22.21 5.89
C GLY A 185 21.39 21.51 5.23
N LYS A 186 21.95 20.49 5.88
CA LYS A 186 23.08 19.71 5.41
C LYS A 186 22.69 18.23 5.48
N ASP A 187 22.24 17.68 4.37
CA ASP A 187 21.70 16.31 4.21
C ASP A 187 22.37 15.18 5.02
N LYS A 188 23.67 15.24 5.31
CA LYS A 188 24.39 14.19 6.08
C LYS A 188 24.36 14.36 7.60
N GLN A 189 23.85 15.50 8.08
CA GLN A 189 23.74 15.86 9.49
C GLN A 189 22.29 16.00 9.93
N ASP A 190 21.37 15.94 8.97
CA ASP A 190 19.94 16.05 9.19
C ASP A 190 19.39 14.67 9.57
N PRO A 191 18.62 14.55 10.67
CA PRO A 191 18.17 13.26 11.19
C PRO A 191 17.20 12.56 10.24
N ASP A 192 17.46 11.27 10.01
CA ASP A 192 16.55 10.35 9.33
C ASP A 192 15.59 9.71 10.33
N GLY A 193 14.32 9.56 9.93
CA GLY A 193 13.28 9.12 10.84
C GLY A 193 11.93 8.81 10.21
N ILE A 194 10.91 8.83 11.05
CA ILE A 194 9.51 8.63 10.67
C ILE A 194 8.71 9.88 11.00
N LEU A 195 7.99 10.39 10.00
CA LEU A 195 6.97 11.41 10.18
C LEU A 195 5.61 10.72 10.37
N TYR A 196 4.98 10.93 11.52
CA TYR A 196 3.64 10.48 11.82
C TYR A 196 2.65 11.64 11.70
N LEU A 197 1.50 11.37 11.09
CA LEU A 197 0.32 12.24 11.09
C LEU A 197 -0.81 11.51 11.82
N THR A 198 -1.29 12.14 12.89
CA THR A 198 -2.45 11.69 13.67
C THR A 198 -3.61 12.65 13.47
N ASP A 199 -4.74 12.39 14.12
CA ASP A 199 -5.85 13.34 14.22
C ASP A 199 -5.63 14.49 15.20
N GLN A 200 -4.50 14.54 15.89
CA GLN A 200 -4.21 15.57 16.89
C GLN A 200 -2.91 16.33 16.62
N ARG A 201 -1.89 15.68 16.04
CA ARG A 201 -0.54 16.26 15.85
C ARG A 201 0.24 15.59 14.71
N LEU A 202 1.27 16.31 14.26
CA LEU A 202 2.42 15.74 13.56
C LEU A 202 3.50 15.40 14.56
N ILE A 203 4.24 14.32 14.32
CA ILE A 203 5.33 13.88 15.18
C ILE A 203 6.47 13.45 14.26
N PHE A 204 7.68 13.93 14.53
CA PHE A 204 8.88 13.40 13.89
C PHE A 204 9.73 12.69 14.94
N GLU A 205 9.95 11.42 14.69
CA GLU A 205 10.82 10.56 15.47
C GLU A 205 12.08 10.30 14.64
N GLN A 206 13.26 10.73 15.12
CA GLN A 206 14.52 10.23 14.58
C GLN A 206 14.53 8.73 14.78
N LYS A 207 14.85 7.96 13.74
CA LYS A 207 14.90 6.50 13.79
C LYS A 207 15.91 5.99 12.78
N GLU A 208 17.17 5.97 13.18
CA GLU A 208 18.27 5.59 12.32
C GLU A 208 19.42 4.90 13.07
N THR A 209 20.41 4.40 12.32
CA THR A 209 21.63 3.85 12.91
C THR A 209 22.81 4.74 12.56
N THR A 210 23.22 5.58 13.49
CA THR A 210 24.35 6.51 13.32
C THR A 210 25.69 5.83 13.61
N GLY A 211 26.78 6.41 13.11
CA GLY A 211 28.15 5.95 13.43
C GLY A 211 28.65 4.72 12.65
N LYS A 212 27.97 4.28 11.58
CA LYS A 212 28.50 3.21 10.72
C LYS A 212 29.73 3.69 9.94
N ARG A 213 30.93 3.26 10.34
CA ARG A 213 32.15 3.39 9.53
C ARG A 213 32.29 2.15 8.63
N LEU A 214 32.58 2.36 7.34
CA LEU A 214 32.65 1.34 6.28
C LEU A 214 33.20 -0.02 6.79
N GLY A 215 32.35 -1.05 6.86
CA GLY A 215 32.74 -2.42 7.19
C GLY A 215 32.70 -2.84 8.67
N MET A 216 32.35 -1.96 9.62
CA MET A 216 32.19 -2.35 11.02
C MET A 216 30.71 -2.48 11.42
N PHE A 217 30.34 -3.66 11.94
CA PHE A 217 29.12 -3.85 12.72
C PHE A 217 29.26 -3.07 14.04
N GLY A 218 28.30 -2.20 14.38
CA GLY A 218 28.31 -1.47 15.66
C GLY A 218 27.89 0.01 15.63
N GLY A 219 26.99 0.43 14.72
CA GLY A 219 26.41 1.77 14.82
C GLY A 219 25.45 1.89 16.01
N LYS A 220 25.28 3.11 16.54
CA LYS A 220 24.32 3.40 17.62
C LYS A 220 22.94 3.56 16.99
N GLN A 221 21.95 2.81 17.50
CA GLN A 221 20.56 3.08 17.15
C GLN A 221 20.12 4.34 17.89
N GLU A 222 19.71 5.35 17.13
CA GLU A 222 19.11 6.57 17.66
C GLU A 222 17.63 6.51 17.33
N GLN A 223 16.82 6.53 18.40
CA GLN A 223 15.38 6.53 18.33
C GLN A 223 14.82 7.46 19.41
N GLU A 224 14.43 8.67 19.01
CA GLU A 224 13.85 9.66 19.90
C GLU A 224 12.94 10.64 19.15
N VAL A 225 11.98 11.22 19.87
CA VAL A 225 11.11 12.26 19.34
C VAL A 225 11.87 13.57 19.32
N GLU A 226 12.08 14.13 18.13
CA GLU A 226 12.75 15.42 17.95
C GLU A 226 11.78 16.58 18.13
N TRP A 227 10.56 16.43 17.60
CA TRP A 227 9.51 17.41 17.76
C TRP A 227 8.12 16.82 17.56
N GLU A 228 7.16 17.47 18.19
CA GLU A 228 5.74 17.25 18.02
C GLU A 228 5.06 18.58 17.74
N LEU A 229 4.14 18.60 16.78
CA LEU A 229 3.43 19.80 16.36
C LEU A 229 1.92 19.53 16.35
N PRO A 230 1.17 20.01 17.36
CA PRO A 230 -0.28 19.96 17.36
C PRO A 230 -0.86 20.58 16.09
N LEU A 231 -1.88 19.96 15.50
CA LEU A 231 -2.41 20.39 14.20
C LEU A 231 -2.92 21.83 14.21
N HIS A 232 -3.48 22.29 15.33
CA HIS A 232 -3.97 23.67 15.50
C HIS A 232 -2.85 24.72 15.55
N GLN A 233 -1.57 24.31 15.66
CA GLN A 233 -0.41 25.21 15.65
C GLN A 233 0.21 25.33 14.25
N ILE A 234 -0.28 24.57 13.27
CA ILE A 234 0.15 24.67 11.88
C ILE A 234 -0.58 25.86 11.24
N GLU A 235 0.16 26.93 10.96
CA GLU A 235 -0.39 28.11 10.27
C GLU A 235 -0.44 27.87 8.75
N ALA A 236 0.62 27.29 8.20
CA ALA A 236 0.70 26.94 6.79
C ALA A 236 1.52 25.67 6.58
N VAL A 237 1.13 24.89 5.57
CA VAL A 237 1.90 23.78 5.02
C VAL A 237 2.02 23.95 3.50
N ARG A 238 3.25 23.87 2.99
CA ARG A 238 3.59 24.00 1.56
C ARG A 238 4.40 22.79 1.10
N ALA A 239 4.06 22.22 -0.05
CA ALA A 239 4.85 21.18 -0.69
C ALA A 239 5.66 21.74 -1.86
N GLU A 240 6.89 21.24 -2.02
CA GLU A 240 7.75 21.53 -3.17
C GLU A 240 8.46 20.25 -3.62
N ASN A 241 8.34 19.92 -4.90
CA ASN A 241 9.16 18.87 -5.50
C ASN A 241 10.38 19.52 -6.17
N LYS A 242 11.58 19.26 -5.65
CA LYS A 242 12.82 19.88 -6.14
C LYS A 242 13.53 19.03 -7.22
N GLY A 243 13.17 19.22 -8.50
CA GLY A 243 14.07 19.08 -9.66
C GLY A 243 14.24 17.70 -10.35
N LEU A 244 14.64 17.76 -11.63
CA LEU A 244 14.54 16.76 -12.72
C LEU A 244 15.44 15.50 -12.67
N PHE A 245 16.10 15.19 -11.55
CA PHE A 245 16.98 14.02 -11.42
C PHE A 245 16.92 13.45 -10.00
N GLY A 246 15.76 12.90 -9.65
CA GLY A 246 15.51 12.27 -8.34
C GLY A 246 15.01 13.24 -7.27
N GLY A 247 14.09 14.14 -7.67
CA GLY A 247 13.68 15.30 -6.88
C GLY A 247 13.26 14.97 -5.45
N LYS A 248 13.73 15.80 -4.52
CA LYS A 248 13.35 15.73 -3.10
C LYS A 248 11.92 16.23 -2.93
N ASP A 249 11.11 15.45 -2.22
CA ASP A 249 9.72 15.76 -1.91
C ASP A 249 9.66 16.51 -0.56
N MET A 250 9.61 17.84 -0.62
CA MET A 250 9.75 18.71 0.56
C MET A 250 8.40 19.17 1.10
N LEU A 251 8.28 19.22 2.42
CA LEU A 251 7.22 19.87 3.18
C LEU A 251 7.81 21.01 4.01
N TYR A 252 7.17 22.17 3.94
CA TYR A 252 7.50 23.36 4.72
C TYR A 252 6.32 23.71 5.63
N PHE A 253 6.59 23.82 6.92
CA PHE A 253 5.61 24.19 7.93
C PHE A 253 5.97 25.54 8.53
N ASP A 254 4.99 26.44 8.58
CA ASP A 254 5.04 27.67 9.37
C ASP A 254 4.16 27.46 10.61
N THR A 255 4.68 27.74 11.81
CA THR A 255 4.00 27.44 13.09
C THR A 255 3.65 28.71 13.86
N THR A 256 2.48 28.70 14.52
CA THR A 256 2.03 29.83 15.36
C THR A 256 2.81 29.95 16.66
N SER A 257 3.27 28.81 17.17
CA SER A 257 3.94 28.65 18.46
C SER A 257 4.66 27.31 18.51
N GLY A 258 5.73 27.19 19.30
CA GLY A 258 6.47 25.94 19.48
C GLY A 258 7.97 26.17 19.53
N GLN A 259 8.73 25.08 19.61
CA GLN A 259 10.19 25.10 19.63
C GLN A 259 10.78 25.64 18.31
N HIS A 260 10.12 25.34 17.19
CA HIS A 260 10.53 25.74 15.85
C HIS A 260 9.43 26.56 15.19
N ARG A 261 9.75 27.81 14.79
CA ARG A 261 8.84 28.66 13.98
C ARG A 261 8.65 28.14 12.56
N GLN A 262 9.67 27.46 12.05
CA GLN A 262 9.65 26.84 10.72
C GLN A 262 10.25 25.46 10.81
N ILE A 263 9.57 24.49 10.19
CA ILE A 263 10.03 23.10 10.11
C ILE A 263 10.07 22.72 8.63
N THR A 264 11.16 22.09 8.20
CA THR A 264 11.33 21.58 6.84
C THR A 264 11.57 20.08 6.91
N VAL A 265 10.78 19.31 6.17
CA VAL A 265 10.87 17.84 6.13
C VAL A 265 10.95 17.38 4.69
N GLU A 266 11.85 16.46 4.38
CA GLU A 266 11.81 15.68 3.15
C GLU A 266 11.04 14.38 3.43
N VAL A 267 9.93 14.14 2.72
CA VAL A 267 9.27 12.82 2.76
C VAL A 267 9.96 11.89 1.77
N LYS A 268 10.29 10.67 2.22
CA LYS A 268 11.10 9.69 1.49
C LYS A 268 10.27 8.46 1.12
N GLY A 269 10.87 7.59 0.28
CA GLY A 269 10.29 6.28 -0.06
C GLY A 269 9.29 6.31 -1.22
N GLY A 270 9.40 7.31 -2.11
CA GLY A 270 8.53 7.43 -3.28
C GLY A 270 7.15 8.00 -3.00
N VAL A 271 6.98 8.66 -1.84
CA VAL A 271 5.72 9.31 -1.48
C VAL A 271 5.74 10.77 -1.94
N ASP A 272 4.65 11.20 -2.57
CA ASP A 272 4.49 12.55 -3.11
C ASP A 272 4.26 13.59 -1.98
N CYS A 273 5.05 14.67 -1.95
CA CYS A 273 4.89 15.74 -0.95
C CYS A 273 3.54 16.47 -1.05
N LYS A 274 2.97 16.64 -2.25
CA LYS A 274 1.65 17.25 -2.45
C LYS A 274 0.54 16.36 -1.91
N PHE A 275 0.68 15.05 -2.03
CA PHE A 275 -0.23 14.11 -1.37
C PHE A 275 -0.20 14.34 0.16
N TRP A 276 0.99 14.39 0.76
CA TRP A 276 1.13 14.66 2.20
C TRP A 276 0.54 16.02 2.60
N GLN A 277 0.87 17.09 1.88
CA GLN A 277 0.30 18.43 2.13
C GLN A 277 -1.24 18.37 2.12
N GLN A 278 -1.84 17.73 1.11
CA GLN A 278 -3.28 17.58 1.02
C GLN A 278 -3.83 16.80 2.22
N GLN A 279 -3.20 15.68 2.60
CA GLN A 279 -3.64 14.86 3.73
C GLN A 279 -3.57 15.61 5.07
N ILE A 280 -2.51 16.39 5.28
CA ILE A 280 -2.37 17.26 6.46
C ILE A 280 -3.47 18.32 6.49
N GLN A 281 -3.72 19.00 5.36
CA GLN A 281 -4.76 20.02 5.26
C GLN A 281 -6.16 19.44 5.52
N ARG A 282 -6.46 18.27 4.98
CA ARG A 282 -7.72 17.55 5.21
C ARG A 282 -7.90 17.15 6.68
N MET A 283 -6.80 16.82 7.36
CA MET A 283 -6.84 16.53 8.79
C MET A 283 -7.12 17.79 9.59
N ILE A 284 -6.44 18.90 9.28
CA ILE A 284 -6.65 20.21 9.92
C ILE A 284 -8.09 20.71 9.72
N SER A 285 -8.65 20.57 8.52
CA SER A 285 -10.03 20.99 8.22
C SER A 285 -11.11 20.08 8.80
N GLY A 286 -10.74 18.86 9.24
CA GLY A 286 -11.68 17.84 9.70
C GLY A 286 -12.39 17.09 8.58
N ASP A 287 -11.98 17.26 7.31
CA ASP A 287 -12.61 16.60 6.14
C ASP A 287 -12.51 15.07 6.19
N VAL A 288 -11.64 14.52 7.04
CA VAL A 288 -11.46 13.08 7.22
C VAL A 288 -12.42 12.47 8.27
N ALA A 289 -13.27 13.26 8.93
CA ALA A 289 -14.16 12.76 9.98
C ALA A 289 -15.09 11.64 9.51
N ASN A 290 -15.59 11.73 8.27
CA ASN A 290 -16.45 10.72 7.66
C ASN A 290 -15.67 9.47 7.17
N GLU A 291 -14.34 9.50 7.20
CA GLU A 291 -13.50 8.35 6.86
C GLU A 291 -13.20 7.45 8.05
N ARG A 292 -13.75 7.77 9.24
CA ARG A 292 -13.54 6.97 10.44
C ARG A 292 -14.39 5.71 10.45
N ALA A 293 -13.74 4.56 10.51
CA ALA A 293 -14.33 3.26 10.78
C ALA A 293 -14.49 3.01 12.29
N ILE A 294 -13.58 3.58 13.09
CA ILE A 294 -13.64 3.53 14.56
C ILE A 294 -13.91 4.95 15.06
N GLN A 295 -15.11 5.15 15.58
CA GLN A 295 -15.50 6.43 16.18
C GLN A 295 -14.84 6.57 17.54
N PRO A 296 -14.36 7.78 17.92
CA PRO A 296 -13.90 8.02 19.26
C PRO A 296 -15.04 7.81 20.25
N ASP A 297 -14.74 7.26 21.42
CA ASP A 297 -15.73 7.06 22.48
C ASP A 297 -16.25 8.43 22.98
N PRO A 298 -17.56 8.71 22.89
CA PRO A 298 -18.13 9.96 23.37
C PRO A 298 -17.88 10.22 24.86
N GLU A 299 -17.85 9.18 25.70
CA GLU A 299 -17.56 9.31 27.12
C GLU A 299 -16.11 9.72 27.35
N LEU A 300 -15.18 9.10 26.61
CA LEU A 300 -13.77 9.49 26.62
C LEU A 300 -13.59 10.93 26.16
N ILE A 301 -14.29 11.37 25.11
CA ILE A 301 -14.23 12.76 24.64
C ILE A 301 -14.65 13.73 25.76
N GLU A 302 -15.75 13.44 26.46
CA GLU A 302 -16.24 14.31 27.53
C GLU A 302 -15.32 14.28 28.76
N GLN A 303 -14.76 13.13 29.10
CA GLN A 303 -13.71 13.01 30.13
C GLN A 303 -12.50 13.86 29.78
N LEU A 304 -11.98 13.77 28.55
CA LEU A 304 -10.83 14.58 28.11
C LEU A 304 -11.14 16.08 28.10
N ARG A 305 -12.38 16.46 27.77
CA ARG A 305 -12.82 17.87 27.74
C ARG A 305 -12.98 18.44 29.16
N SER A 306 -13.40 17.62 30.11
CA SER A 306 -13.56 17.99 31.52
C SER A 306 -12.31 17.78 32.37
N ALA A 307 -11.28 17.12 31.82
CA ALA A 307 -10.05 16.83 32.53
C ALA A 307 -9.33 18.11 32.98
N PRO A 308 -8.89 18.17 34.24
CA PRO A 308 -8.20 19.35 34.75
C PRO A 308 -6.84 19.51 34.05
N THR A 309 -6.56 20.73 33.58
CA THR A 309 -5.25 21.11 33.02
C THR A 309 -4.28 21.65 34.08
N ALA A 310 -4.79 21.92 35.29
CA ALA A 310 -4.02 22.36 36.44
C ALA A 310 -4.34 21.47 37.65
N CYS A 311 -3.31 21.19 38.46
CA CYS A 311 -3.44 20.38 39.65
C CYS A 311 -4.35 21.09 40.66
N PRO A 312 -5.45 20.46 41.10
CA PRO A 312 -6.36 21.08 42.07
C PRO A 312 -5.72 21.26 43.45
N VAL A 313 -4.59 20.59 43.72
CA VAL A 313 -3.88 20.66 45.00
C VAL A 313 -2.90 21.84 45.05
N CYS A 314 -2.09 22.04 44.01
CA CYS A 314 -1.02 23.05 44.02
C CYS A 314 -1.09 24.08 42.88
N GLY A 315 -2.05 23.95 41.95
CA GLY A 315 -2.19 24.82 40.78
C GLY A 315 -1.17 24.56 39.65
N GLY A 316 -0.23 23.63 39.82
CA GLY A 316 0.77 23.31 38.80
C GLY A 316 0.14 22.68 37.55
N THR A 317 0.65 23.01 36.36
CA THR A 317 0.17 22.44 35.09
C THR A 317 0.30 20.92 35.09
N LEU A 318 -0.75 20.22 34.68
CA LEU A 318 -0.75 18.76 34.56
C LEU A 318 -0.28 18.33 33.16
N PRO A 319 0.42 17.19 33.03
CA PRO A 319 0.76 16.62 31.74
C PRO A 319 -0.49 16.24 30.92
N ARG A 320 -0.31 16.09 29.61
CA ARG A 320 -1.38 15.61 28.72
C ARG A 320 -1.74 14.16 29.04
N ILE A 321 -3.01 13.81 28.83
CA ILE A 321 -3.53 12.46 29.08
C ILE A 321 -3.11 11.54 27.92
N VAL A 322 -2.42 10.45 28.25
CA VAL A 322 -2.09 9.39 27.28
C VAL A 322 -3.18 8.31 27.23
N ALA A 323 -3.23 7.54 26.14
CA ALA A 323 -4.24 6.51 25.97
C ALA A 323 -4.27 5.50 27.13
N GLY A 324 -5.46 5.23 27.68
CA GLY A 324 -5.66 4.30 28.80
C GLY A 324 -5.43 4.88 30.20
N GLN A 325 -5.05 6.16 30.31
CA GLN A 325 -4.83 6.82 31.60
C GLN A 325 -6.14 7.35 32.19
N ASN A 326 -6.41 7.02 33.46
CA ASN A 326 -7.56 7.51 34.25
C ASN A 326 -7.15 8.33 35.49
N GLN A 327 -5.84 8.56 35.65
CA GLN A 327 -5.29 9.39 36.71
C GLN A 327 -3.94 9.98 36.30
N ILE A 328 -3.66 11.21 36.71
CA ILE A 328 -2.38 11.90 36.52
C ILE A 328 -1.76 12.18 37.88
N THR A 329 -0.46 11.90 38.01
CA THR A 329 0.33 12.36 39.16
C THR A 329 0.96 13.72 38.82
N CYS A 330 0.71 14.72 39.66
CA CYS A 330 1.31 16.04 39.50
C CYS A 330 2.82 16.00 39.80
N GLU A 331 3.65 16.38 38.84
CA GLU A 331 5.12 16.39 39.00
C GLU A 331 5.62 17.38 40.06
N TYR A 332 4.83 18.43 40.36
CA TYR A 332 5.22 19.47 41.30
C TYR A 332 4.95 19.11 42.77
N CYS A 333 3.83 18.46 43.06
CA CYS A 333 3.40 18.19 44.44
C CYS A 333 3.14 16.71 44.75
N GLY A 334 3.22 15.82 43.75
CA GLY A 334 2.90 14.40 43.88
C GLY A 334 1.40 14.10 44.04
N GLY A 335 0.53 15.11 43.98
CA GLY A 335 -0.92 14.92 44.08
C GLY A 335 -1.46 14.08 42.92
N VAL A 336 -2.29 13.08 43.23
CA VAL A 336 -2.95 12.23 42.24
C VAL A 336 -4.32 12.81 41.89
N VAL A 337 -4.51 13.12 40.61
CA VAL A 337 -5.73 13.69 40.04
C VAL A 337 -6.42 12.62 39.21
N ARG A 338 -7.63 12.22 39.60
CA ARG A 338 -8.45 11.24 38.88
C ARG A 338 -9.50 11.98 38.06
N PHE A 339 -9.78 11.50 36.86
CA PHE A 339 -10.73 12.09 35.92
C PHE A 339 -11.51 11.00 35.18
#